data_AF-A0A4P8IXB4-F1
#
_entry.id   AF-A0A4P8IXB4-F1
#
_cell.length_a   1.000
_cell.length_b   1.000
_cell.length_c   1.000
_cell.angle_alpha   90.00
_cell.angle_beta   90.00
_cell.angle_gamma   90.00
#
_symmetry.space_group_name_H-M   'P 1'
#
loop_
_entity.id
_entity.type
_entity.pdbx_description
1 polymer ?
#
loop_
_entity_poly.entity_id
_entity_poly.type
_entity_poly.pdbx_seq_one_letter_code
_entity_poly.pdbx_strand_id
1 'polypeptide(L)'
;MPLSRMLCRRGLIAQDITLNSQGAADSNTEAAAAFHKALLLTCVLTGIAITLSLIVAFIITRSITAPIRVSVKIAQTVAQGDLTSKIEARGKDETSQLLRALKNMNERLAELVGRVRSGSESIATGAAQIAAGNTDLSQRTEQQAASLEETAASMEELTSAVRQNTESARQGSMLAANASD
;
A
#
# COMPACT_ATOMS: atom_id res chain seq x y z
N MET A 1 39.52 -104.78 -21.68
CA MET A 1 39.87 -103.34 -21.80
C MET A 1 38.73 -102.35 -22.17
N PRO A 2 37.46 -102.71 -22.49
CA PRO A 2 36.43 -101.71 -22.87
C PRO A 2 35.74 -101.00 -21.68
N LEU A 3 35.61 -101.67 -20.52
CA LEU A 3 34.88 -101.13 -19.36
C LEU A 3 35.56 -99.92 -18.70
N SER A 4 36.90 -99.93 -18.62
CA SER A 4 37.69 -98.84 -18.04
C SER A 4 37.59 -97.54 -18.84
N ARG A 5 37.53 -97.64 -20.19
CA ARG A 5 37.30 -96.48 -21.06
C ARG A 5 35.89 -95.90 -20.91
N MET A 6 34.87 -96.75 -20.73
CA MET A 6 33.49 -96.29 -20.48
C MET A 6 33.34 -95.60 -19.12
N LEU A 7 33.97 -96.12 -18.07
CA LEU A 7 33.95 -95.51 -16.73
C LEU A 7 34.68 -94.16 -16.72
N CYS A 8 35.83 -94.06 -17.39
CA CYS A 8 36.55 -92.78 -17.55
C CYS A 8 35.70 -91.75 -18.31
N ARG A 9 35.05 -92.15 -19.40
CA ARG A 9 34.17 -91.27 -20.19
C ARG A 9 32.93 -90.81 -19.41
N ARG A 10 32.35 -91.67 -18.57
CA ARG A 10 31.26 -91.27 -17.64
C ARG A 10 31.74 -90.31 -16.55
N GLY A 11 32.96 -90.49 -16.03
CA GLY A 11 33.57 -89.58 -15.08
C GLY A 11 33.79 -88.18 -15.65
N LEU A 12 34.29 -88.09 -16.89
CA LEU A 12 34.48 -86.82 -17.61
C LEU A 12 33.15 -86.07 -17.83
N ILE A 13 32.10 -86.78 -18.27
CA ILE A 13 30.78 -86.16 -18.47
C ILE A 13 30.19 -85.68 -17.13
N ALA A 14 30.32 -86.45 -16.07
CA ALA A 14 29.88 -86.03 -14.74
C ALA A 14 30.66 -84.79 -14.26
N GLN A 15 31.97 -84.75 -14.52
CA GLN A 15 32.83 -83.60 -14.21
C GLN A 15 32.41 -82.35 -14.99
N ASP A 16 32.15 -82.46 -16.30
CA ASP A 16 31.69 -81.33 -17.13
C ASP A 16 30.33 -80.79 -16.68
N ILE A 17 29.39 -81.67 -16.30
CA ILE A 17 28.08 -81.27 -15.75
C ILE A 17 28.28 -80.52 -14.43
N THR A 18 29.15 -81.01 -13.54
CA THR A 18 29.43 -80.32 -12.27
C THR A 18 30.09 -78.97 -12.48
N LEU A 19 31.07 -78.87 -13.39
CA LEU A 19 31.77 -77.61 -13.70
C LEU A 19 30.81 -76.58 -14.32
N ASN A 20 29.94 -77.01 -15.23
CA ASN A 20 28.91 -76.15 -15.81
C ASN A 20 27.88 -75.70 -14.77
N SER A 21 27.44 -76.61 -13.88
CA SER A 21 26.49 -76.27 -12.82
C SER A 21 27.08 -75.33 -11.76
N GLN A 22 28.37 -75.47 -11.45
CA GLN A 22 29.10 -74.57 -10.55
C GLN A 22 29.30 -73.20 -11.20
N GLY A 23 29.76 -73.14 -12.45
CA GLY A 23 29.90 -71.87 -13.18
C GLY A 23 28.56 -71.12 -13.33
N ALA A 24 27.45 -71.84 -13.53
CA ALA A 24 26.12 -71.24 -13.56
C ALA A 24 25.69 -70.72 -12.17
N ALA A 25 26.03 -71.41 -11.08
CA ALA A 25 25.77 -70.95 -9.72
C ALA A 25 26.61 -69.71 -9.37
N ASP A 26 27.90 -69.70 -9.69
CA ASP A 26 28.82 -68.60 -9.45
C ASP A 26 28.37 -67.33 -10.22
N SER A 27 28.05 -67.48 -11.51
CA SER A 27 27.52 -66.40 -12.35
C SER A 27 26.23 -65.78 -11.79
N ASN A 28 25.32 -66.63 -11.27
CA ASN A 28 24.09 -66.15 -10.63
C ASN A 28 24.36 -65.37 -9.33
N THR A 29 25.34 -65.80 -8.53
CA THR A 29 25.70 -65.07 -7.29
C THR A 29 26.40 -63.74 -7.57
N GLU A 30 27.26 -63.69 -8.59
CA GLU A 30 27.94 -62.46 -9.02
C GLU A 30 26.95 -61.44 -9.59
N ALA A 31 26.00 -61.90 -10.42
CA ALA A 31 24.91 -61.07 -10.91
C ALA A 31 24.06 -60.50 -9.76
N ALA A 32 23.68 -61.33 -8.78
CA ALA A 32 22.91 -60.88 -7.61
C ALA A 32 23.66 -59.82 -6.79
N ALA A 33 24.98 -59.99 -6.59
CA ALA A 33 25.81 -59.01 -5.90
C ALA A 33 25.92 -57.68 -6.66
N ALA A 34 26.03 -57.72 -7.99
CA ALA A 34 26.04 -56.54 -8.83
C ALA A 34 24.69 -55.78 -8.78
N PHE A 35 23.56 -56.50 -8.82
CA PHE A 35 22.22 -55.90 -8.65
C PHE A 35 22.05 -55.22 -7.30
N HIS A 36 22.51 -55.85 -6.21
CA HIS A 36 22.40 -55.26 -4.88
C HIS A 36 23.21 -53.95 -4.75
N LYS A 37 24.44 -53.94 -5.28
CA LYS A 37 25.27 -52.72 -5.33
C LYS A 37 24.61 -51.62 -6.17
N ALA A 38 24.04 -51.97 -7.32
CA ALA A 38 23.33 -51.02 -8.18
C ALA A 38 22.10 -50.42 -7.46
N LEU A 39 21.28 -51.25 -6.81
CA LEU A 39 20.12 -50.81 -6.03
C LEU A 39 20.52 -49.86 -4.89
N LEU A 40 21.58 -50.20 -4.13
CA LEU A 40 22.07 -49.35 -3.05
C LEU A 40 22.53 -47.99 -3.59
N LEU A 41 23.31 -47.99 -4.68
CA LEU A 41 23.79 -46.76 -5.31
C LEU A 41 22.62 -45.89 -5.80
N THR A 42 21.63 -46.47 -6.48
CA THR A 42 20.42 -45.76 -6.90
C THR A 42 19.67 -45.17 -5.70
N CYS A 43 19.45 -45.94 -4.63
CA CYS A 43 18.77 -45.46 -3.42
C CYS A 43 19.51 -44.28 -2.77
N VAL A 44 20.85 -44.35 -2.71
CA VAL A 44 21.68 -43.27 -2.17
C VAL A 44 21.57 -42.02 -3.03
N LEU A 45 21.67 -42.13 -4.35
CA LEU A 45 21.53 -40.98 -5.25
C LEU A 45 20.14 -40.35 -5.16
N THR A 46 19.08 -41.16 -5.12
CA THR A 46 17.71 -40.66 -4.93
C THR A 46 17.55 -39.99 -3.58
N GLY A 47 18.12 -40.55 -2.51
CA GLY A 47 18.10 -39.95 -1.18
C GLY A 47 18.81 -38.59 -1.14
N ILE A 48 19.97 -38.48 -1.77
CA ILE A 48 20.70 -37.21 -1.91
C ILE A 48 19.87 -36.19 -2.71
N ALA A 49 19.28 -36.62 -3.83
CA ALA A 49 18.45 -35.74 -4.66
C ALA A 49 17.26 -35.17 -3.88
N ILE A 50 16.52 -36.02 -3.15
CA ILE A 50 15.39 -35.59 -2.30
C ILE A 50 15.88 -34.62 -1.22
N THR A 51 16.99 -34.94 -0.56
CA THR A 51 17.56 -34.09 0.49
C THR A 51 17.93 -32.72 -0.05
N LEU A 52 18.57 -32.66 -1.22
CA LEU A 52 18.92 -31.41 -1.87
C LEU A 52 17.68 -30.61 -2.27
N SER A 53 16.65 -31.26 -2.82
CA SER A 53 15.37 -30.61 -3.14
C SER A 53 14.71 -30.00 -1.92
N LEU A 54 14.70 -30.69 -0.78
CA LEU A 54 14.13 -30.18 0.47
C LEU A 54 14.93 -28.97 0.99
N ILE A 55 16.27 -29.00 0.90
CA ILE A 55 17.13 -27.87 1.29
C ILE A 55 16.84 -26.65 0.42
N VAL A 56 16.79 -26.81 -0.91
CA VAL A 56 16.50 -25.71 -1.83
C VAL A 56 15.10 -25.15 -1.60
N ALA A 57 14.09 -26.01 -1.44
CA ALA A 57 12.72 -25.59 -1.16
C ALA A 57 12.62 -24.80 0.15
N PHE A 58 13.34 -25.24 1.19
CA PHE A 58 13.41 -24.54 2.47
C PHE A 58 14.09 -23.17 2.34
N ILE A 59 15.21 -23.08 1.60
CA ILE A 59 15.90 -21.82 1.32
C ILE A 59 14.97 -20.86 0.60
N ILE A 60 14.37 -21.26 -0.53
CA ILE A 60 13.46 -20.40 -1.32
C ILE A 60 12.28 -19.92 -0.48
N THR A 61 11.66 -20.81 0.30
CA THR A 61 10.51 -20.44 1.15
C THR A 61 10.91 -19.37 2.16
N ARG A 62 12.09 -19.51 2.76
CA ARG A 62 12.59 -18.60 3.80
C ARG A 62 13.14 -17.29 3.22
N SER A 63 13.85 -17.33 2.10
CA SER A 63 14.52 -16.15 1.52
C SER A 63 13.63 -15.36 0.56
N ILE A 64 12.61 -15.97 -0.04
CA ILE A 64 11.78 -15.32 -1.05
C ILE A 64 10.31 -15.30 -0.63
N THR A 65 9.70 -16.46 -0.39
CA THR A 65 8.24 -16.55 -0.18
C THR A 65 7.78 -15.83 1.09
N ALA A 66 8.52 -15.97 2.20
CA ALA A 66 8.19 -15.29 3.45
C ALA A 66 8.29 -13.76 3.35
N PRO A 67 9.40 -13.15 2.87
CA PRO A 67 9.47 -11.70 2.64
C PRO A 67 8.41 -11.17 1.67
N ILE A 68 8.13 -11.86 0.57
CA ILE A 68 7.08 -11.42 -0.39
C ILE A 68 5.71 -11.38 0.28
N ARG A 69 5.38 -12.37 1.14
CA ARG A 69 4.11 -12.37 1.86
C ARG A 69 3.97 -11.16 2.79
N VAL A 70 5.07 -10.72 3.41
CA VAL A 70 5.10 -9.49 4.22
C VAL A 70 4.85 -8.26 3.34
N SER A 71 5.51 -8.17 2.18
CA SER A 71 5.29 -7.10 1.20
C SER A 71 3.83 -7.00 0.76
N VAL A 72 3.18 -8.14 0.48
CA VAL A 72 1.74 -8.18 0.13
C VAL A 72 0.88 -7.66 1.28
N LYS A 73 1.15 -8.07 2.52
CA LYS A 73 0.41 -7.60 3.70
C LYS A 73 0.54 -6.09 3.89
N ILE A 74 1.75 -5.55 3.68
CA ILE A 74 1.99 -4.10 3.72
C ILE A 74 1.17 -3.38 2.65
N ALA A 75 1.22 -3.87 1.41
CA ALA A 75 0.45 -3.28 0.31
C ALA A 75 -1.06 -3.30 0.59
N GLN A 76 -1.59 -4.38 1.17
CA GLN A 76 -2.99 -4.46 1.59
C GLN A 76 -3.32 -3.44 2.70
N THR A 77 -2.41 -3.24 3.64
CA THR A 77 -2.59 -2.27 4.74
C THR A 77 -2.61 -0.84 4.20
N VAL A 78 -1.69 -0.52 3.28
CA VAL A 78 -1.68 0.76 2.54
C VAL A 78 -2.97 0.94 1.73
N ALA A 79 -3.45 -0.11 1.05
CA ALA A 79 -4.70 -0.05 0.29
C ALA A 79 -5.94 0.21 1.16
N GLN A 80 -5.88 -0.17 2.44
CA GLN A 80 -6.91 0.15 3.43
C GLN A 80 -6.75 1.55 4.05
N GLY A 81 -5.71 2.30 3.65
CA GLY A 81 -5.42 3.64 4.17
C GLY A 81 -4.66 3.65 5.51
N ASP A 82 -4.27 2.49 6.04
CA ASP A 82 -3.45 2.41 7.23
C ASP A 82 -1.96 2.58 6.86
N LEU A 83 -1.42 3.74 7.21
CA LEU A 83 -0.02 4.13 7.00
C LEU A 83 0.79 4.09 8.31
N THR A 84 0.28 3.47 9.36
CA THR A 84 0.94 3.40 10.68
C THR A 84 1.87 2.20 10.83
N SER A 85 1.83 1.26 9.89
CA SER A 85 2.60 0.03 9.91
C SER A 85 4.11 0.28 9.83
N LYS A 86 4.86 -0.29 10.78
CA LYS A 86 6.33 -0.27 10.76
C LYS A 86 6.87 -1.32 9.79
N ILE A 87 7.50 -0.86 8.72
CA ILE A 87 8.11 -1.72 7.70
C ILE A 87 9.60 -1.87 8.00
N GLU A 88 10.02 -3.07 8.42
CA GLU A 88 11.42 -3.41 8.60
C GLU A 88 11.96 -4.17 7.38
N ALA A 89 12.93 -3.59 6.69
CA ALA A 89 13.63 -4.23 5.58
C ALA A 89 15.02 -4.70 6.04
N ARG A 90 15.18 -6.00 6.24
CA ARG A 90 16.47 -6.64 6.57
C ARG A 90 16.99 -7.38 5.34
N GLY A 91 18.30 -7.36 5.12
CA GLY A 91 18.94 -8.02 3.97
C GLY A 91 19.55 -7.04 2.97
N LYS A 92 20.13 -7.61 1.91
CA LYS A 92 20.76 -6.90 0.79
C LYS A 92 20.30 -7.42 -0.58
N ASP A 93 19.33 -8.33 -0.62
CA ASP A 93 18.76 -8.89 -1.84
C ASP A 93 17.60 -8.04 -2.38
N GLU A 94 17.06 -8.46 -3.53
CA GLU A 94 15.96 -7.82 -4.23
C GLU A 94 14.67 -7.79 -3.38
N THR A 95 14.45 -8.79 -2.52
CA THR A 95 13.28 -8.80 -1.63
C THR A 95 13.38 -7.73 -0.56
N SER A 96 14.59 -7.51 -0.03
CA SER A 96 14.87 -6.44 0.92
C SER A 96 14.81 -5.06 0.25
N GLN A 97 15.22 -4.94 -1.02
CA GLN A 97 15.08 -3.72 -1.80
C GLN A 97 13.61 -3.38 -2.03
N LEU A 98 12.77 -4.36 -2.36
CA LEU A 98 11.32 -4.20 -2.48
C LEU A 98 10.69 -3.70 -1.17
N LEU A 99 11.04 -4.32 -0.03
CA LEU A 99 10.56 -3.88 1.29
C LEU A 99 10.99 -2.44 1.61
N ARG A 100 12.22 -2.03 1.26
CA ARG A 100 12.66 -0.63 1.40
C ARG A 100 11.88 0.33 0.52
N ALA A 101 11.59 -0.06 -0.73
CA ALA A 101 10.78 0.75 -1.63
C ALA A 101 9.34 0.93 -1.10
N LEU A 102 8.73 -0.14 -0.59
CA LEU A 102 7.41 -0.09 0.06
C LEU A 102 7.43 0.78 1.32
N LYS A 103 8.50 0.72 2.12
CA LYS A 103 8.69 1.61 3.26
C LYS A 103 8.69 3.08 2.84
N ASN A 104 9.52 3.44 1.88
CA ASN A 104 9.60 4.81 1.38
C ASN A 104 8.25 5.29 0.80
N MET A 105 7.53 4.42 0.08
CA MET A 105 6.20 4.72 -0.45
C MET A 105 5.22 5.03 0.69
N ASN A 106 5.19 4.19 1.73
CA ASN A 106 4.32 4.37 2.90
C ASN A 106 4.60 5.70 3.63
N GLU A 107 5.88 6.00 3.88
CA GLU A 107 6.31 7.25 4.51
C GLU A 107 5.89 8.48 3.69
N ARG A 108 6.06 8.45 2.37
CA ARG A 108 5.67 9.55 1.47
C ARG A 108 4.17 9.74 1.39
N LEU A 109 3.39 8.65 1.39
CA LEU A 109 1.94 8.73 1.45
C LEU A 109 1.49 9.34 2.78
N ALA A 110 2.10 8.95 3.90
CA ALA A 110 1.76 9.48 5.22
C ALA A 110 2.05 10.98 5.31
N GLU A 111 3.21 11.41 4.81
CA GLU A 111 3.59 12.82 4.69
C GLU A 111 2.60 13.61 3.83
N LEU A 112 2.18 13.06 2.68
CA LEU A 112 1.23 13.70 1.79
C LEU A 112 -0.15 13.86 2.44
N VAL A 113 -0.67 12.81 3.09
CA VAL A 113 -1.94 12.87 3.83
C VAL A 113 -1.86 13.89 4.96
N GLY A 114 -0.74 13.93 5.70
CA GLY A 114 -0.51 14.93 6.75
C GLY A 114 -0.55 16.37 6.22
N ARG A 115 0.09 16.64 5.07
CA ARG A 115 0.03 17.95 4.41
C ARG A 115 -1.37 18.33 3.96
N VAL A 116 -2.12 17.40 3.38
CA VAL A 116 -3.52 17.64 2.96
C VAL A 116 -4.40 17.97 4.17
N ARG A 117 -4.24 17.25 5.28
CA ARG A 117 -4.97 17.53 6.52
C ARG A 117 -4.64 18.92 7.07
N SER A 118 -3.36 19.26 7.19
CA SER A 118 -2.94 20.58 7.69
C SER A 118 -3.43 21.72 6.79
N GLY A 119 -3.39 21.53 5.46
CA GLY A 119 -3.97 22.47 4.50
C GLY A 119 -5.48 22.64 4.69
N SER A 120 -6.22 21.55 4.93
CA SER A 120 -7.66 21.59 5.20
C SER A 120 -7.99 22.31 6.50
N GLU A 121 -7.21 22.10 7.57
CA GLU A 121 -7.35 22.83 8.84
C GLU A 121 -7.10 24.33 8.66
N SER A 122 -6.14 24.70 7.81
CA SER A 122 -5.84 26.09 7.46
C SER A 122 -6.99 26.74 6.69
N ILE A 123 -7.55 26.02 5.71
CA ILE A 123 -8.74 26.47 4.95
C ILE A 123 -9.94 26.64 5.88
N ALA A 124 -10.20 25.69 6.78
CA ALA A 124 -11.31 25.77 7.74
C ALA A 124 -11.16 26.99 8.65
N THR A 125 -9.95 27.28 9.11
CA THR A 125 -9.64 28.46 9.92
C THR A 125 -9.89 29.75 9.13
N GLY A 126 -9.40 29.83 7.88
CA GLY A 126 -9.62 30.99 7.02
C GLY A 126 -11.10 31.21 6.69
N ALA A 127 -11.86 30.13 6.45
CA ALA A 127 -13.30 30.20 6.22
C ALA A 127 -14.05 30.73 7.44
N ALA A 128 -13.67 30.32 8.65
CA ALA A 128 -14.25 30.84 9.89
C ALA A 128 -13.96 32.35 10.08
N GLN A 129 -12.74 32.80 9.74
CA GLN A 129 -12.39 34.22 9.77
C GLN A 129 -13.18 35.04 8.75
N ILE A 130 -13.37 34.52 7.53
CA ILE A 130 -14.19 35.17 6.50
C ILE A 130 -15.64 35.29 6.96
N ALA A 131 -16.21 34.23 7.53
CA ALA A 131 -17.59 34.25 8.04
C ALA A 131 -17.79 35.29 9.15
N ALA A 132 -16.83 35.38 10.08
CA ALA A 132 -16.84 36.41 11.12
C ALA A 132 -16.75 37.82 10.52
N GLY A 133 -15.82 38.03 9.57
CA GLY A 133 -15.68 39.32 8.88
C GLY A 133 -16.90 39.73 8.07
N ASN A 134 -17.58 38.77 7.42
CA ASN A 134 -18.82 39.04 6.69
C ASN A 134 -19.97 39.44 7.61
N THR A 135 -20.01 38.88 8.82
CA THR A 135 -21.01 39.25 9.85
C THR A 135 -20.77 40.69 10.34
N ASP A 136 -19.53 41.06 10.63
CA ASP A 136 -19.15 42.44 11.01
C ASP A 136 -19.50 43.44 9.89
N LEU A 137 -19.17 43.09 8.64
CA LEU A 137 -19.47 43.94 7.50
C LEU A 137 -20.98 44.12 7.29
N SER A 138 -21.77 43.05 7.46
CA SER A 138 -23.23 43.13 7.40
C SER A 138 -23.79 44.08 8.46
N GLN A 139 -23.35 43.93 9.72
CA GLN A 139 -23.77 44.81 10.82
C GLN A 139 -23.41 46.28 10.55
N ARG A 140 -22.21 46.54 10.05
CA ARG A 140 -21.79 47.90 9.67
C ARG A 140 -22.60 48.47 8.50
N THR A 141 -22.97 47.62 7.54
CA THR A 141 -23.80 48.02 6.40
C THR A 141 -25.23 48.36 6.86
N GLU A 142 -25.80 47.56 7.77
CA GLU A 142 -27.10 47.85 8.41
C GLU A 142 -27.07 49.16 9.20
N GLN A 143 -26.02 49.39 9.98
CA GLN A 143 -25.86 50.63 10.75
C GLN A 143 -25.66 51.85 9.84
N GLN A 144 -24.93 51.71 8.74
CA GLN A 144 -24.76 52.76 7.74
C GLN A 144 -26.08 53.08 7.03
N ALA A 145 -26.87 52.06 6.68
CA ALA A 145 -28.20 52.24 6.09
C ALA A 145 -29.11 53.04 7.05
N ALA A 146 -29.16 52.67 8.33
CA ALA A 146 -29.93 53.40 9.34
C ALA A 146 -29.47 54.87 9.48
N SER A 147 -28.16 55.14 9.43
CA SER A 147 -27.63 56.51 9.49
C SER A 147 -28.00 57.34 8.25
N LEU A 148 -28.07 56.70 7.07
CA LEU A 148 -28.55 57.34 5.85
C LEU A 148 -30.04 57.66 5.92
N GLU A 149 -30.86 56.77 6.48
CA GLU A 149 -32.29 57.02 6.71
C GLU A 149 -32.50 58.21 7.64
N GLU A 150 -31.75 58.30 8.74
CA GLU A 150 -31.79 59.44 9.66
C GLU A 150 -31.37 60.75 8.97
N THR A 151 -30.34 60.70 8.11
CA THR A 151 -29.89 61.85 7.32
C THR A 151 -30.96 62.29 6.32
N ALA A 152 -31.62 61.34 5.64
CA ALA A 152 -32.70 61.64 4.70
C ALA A 152 -33.90 62.28 5.41
N ALA A 153 -34.31 61.75 6.57
CA ALA A 153 -35.37 62.33 7.39
C ALA A 153 -35.02 63.76 7.85
N SER A 154 -33.77 63.98 8.29
CA SER A 154 -33.27 65.31 8.67
C SER A 154 -33.30 66.29 7.47
N MET A 155 -32.99 65.81 6.27
CA MET A 155 -33.08 66.61 5.04
C MET A 155 -34.53 66.94 4.66
N GLU A 156 -35.50 66.04 4.91
CA GLU A 156 -36.93 66.32 4.74
C GLU A 156 -37.42 67.38 5.72
N GLU A 157 -37.04 67.29 7.00
CA GLU A 157 -37.36 68.31 8.01
C GLU A 157 -36.75 69.66 7.65
N LEU A 158 -35.47 69.70 7.26
CA LEU A 158 -34.81 70.93 6.80
C LEU A 158 -35.51 71.53 5.57
N THR A 159 -35.89 70.70 4.61
CA THR A 159 -36.62 71.15 3.42
C THR A 159 -37.98 71.74 3.79
N SER A 160 -38.69 71.12 4.75
CA SER A 160 -39.95 71.64 5.28
C SER A 160 -39.76 72.99 5.99
N ALA A 161 -38.74 73.11 6.84
CA ALA A 161 -38.40 74.35 7.54
C ALA A 161 -38.03 75.47 6.55
N VAL A 162 -37.25 75.17 5.50
CA VAL A 162 -36.91 76.14 4.44
C VAL A 162 -38.18 76.60 3.71
N ARG A 163 -39.10 75.69 3.35
CA ARG A 163 -40.39 76.06 2.74
C ARG A 163 -41.20 76.98 3.64
N GLN A 164 -41.31 76.65 4.93
CA GLN A 164 -42.02 77.48 5.92
C GLN A 164 -41.38 78.86 6.07
N ASN A 165 -40.05 78.94 6.09
CA ASN A 165 -39.32 80.19 6.21
C ASN A 165 -39.51 81.07 4.96
N THR A 166 -39.55 80.44 3.78
CA THR A 166 -39.81 81.12 2.50
C THR A 166 -41.23 81.71 2.46
N GLU A 167 -42.24 80.95 2.87
CA GLU A 167 -43.63 81.45 2.95
C GLU A 167 -43.77 82.57 3.99
N SER A 168 -43.11 82.44 5.15
CA SER A 168 -43.09 83.48 6.18
C SER A 168 -42.46 84.78 5.68
N ALA A 169 -41.34 84.69 4.95
CA ALA A 169 -40.71 85.84 4.31
C ALA A 169 -41.61 86.49 3.25
N ARG A 170 -42.33 85.67 2.46
CA ARG A 170 -43.29 86.15 1.46
C ARG A 170 -44.47 86.89 2.10
N GLN A 171 -45.05 86.35 3.18
CA GLN A 171 -46.10 87.00 3.95
C GLN A 171 -45.62 88.32 4.57
N GLY A 172 -44.43 88.32 5.18
CA GLY A 172 -43.82 89.54 5.73
C GLY A 172 -43.61 90.62 4.67
N SER A 173 -43.14 90.24 3.48
CA SER A 173 -43.00 91.17 2.35
C SER A 173 -44.34 91.76 1.89
N MET A 174 -45.42 90.96 1.84
CA MET A 174 -46.75 91.47 1.50
C MET A 174 -47.30 92.44 2.56
N LEU A 175 -47.13 92.14 3.84
CA LEU A 175 -47.52 93.02 4.94
C LEU A 175 -46.79 94.38 4.89
N ALA A 176 -45.48 94.35 4.63
CA ALA A 176 -44.67 95.57 4.49
C ALA A 176 -45.09 96.42 3.28
N ALA A 177 -45.40 95.79 2.15
CA ALA A 177 -45.92 96.48 0.96
C ALA A 177 -47.27 97.16 1.25
N ASN A 178 -48.22 96.43 1.82
CA ASN A 178 -49.54 96.96 2.18
C ASN A 178 -49.50 98.08 3.24
N ALA A 179 -48.45 98.12 4.08
CA ALA A 179 -48.27 99.18 5.09
C ALA A 179 -47.54 100.43 4.54
N SER A 180 -46.96 100.34 3.35
CA SER A 180 -46.23 101.43 2.69
C SER A 180 -47.11 102.24 1.73
N ASP A 181 -48.33 101.77 1.44
CA ASP A 181 -49.41 102.48 0.73
C ASP A 181 -50.33 103.21 1.73
#